data_AF-A0A9W4WQD1-F1
#
_entry.id   AF-A0A9W4WQD1-F1
#
_cell.length_a   1.000
_cell.length_b   1.000
_cell.length_c   1.000
_cell.angle_alpha   90.00
_cell.angle_beta   90.00
_cell.angle_gamma   90.00
#
_symmetry.space_group_name_H-M   'P 1'
#
loop_
_entity.id
_entity.type
_entity.pdbx_description
1 polymer ?
#
loop_
_entity_poly.entity_id
_entity_poly.type
_entity_poly.pdbx_seq_one_letter_code
_entity_poly.pdbx_strand_id
1 'polypeptide(L)'
;MEQLLSRNSTAPPSKGIPLPEYYPYVMDYRFPLTIASLYIISVSLFNPKSNAVSRIVAKQKGLKIKNIKSSPFMTAFIFLHNLALCVFSIITFINMGSAFFMNFVKHRDSFTDAVNSSLWNNSLGYWGYLFYLSKFYEVIDTVIILLKGRRSSFLQTYHHAGAMITMWSGMNFKAPPIWIFVVFNSFIHSVMYAYYAATCIGFSPPGKQYLTTMQIIQFLIGTPLAVSYLFVDDCLRTDTAVYATYINVSYLLPLTALFINFAAQTYGGRRKNVKKVQ
;
A
#
# COMPACT_ATOMS: atom_id res chain seq x y z
N MET A 1 27.25 -6.26 -6.16
CA MET A 1 26.07 -6.58 -5.35
C MET A 1 26.46 -7.01 -3.93
N GLU A 2 27.42 -7.94 -3.75
CA GLU A 2 27.97 -8.29 -2.43
C GLU A 2 28.65 -7.12 -1.68
N GLN A 3 29.43 -6.26 -2.36
CA GLN A 3 30.05 -5.09 -1.73
C GLN A 3 29.04 -3.99 -1.30
N LEU A 4 27.84 -3.96 -1.89
CA LEU A 4 26.76 -3.06 -1.47
C LEU A 4 25.99 -3.64 -0.26
N LEU A 5 25.95 -4.97 -0.14
CA LEU A 5 25.35 -5.68 0.99
C LEU A 5 26.29 -5.75 2.22
N SER A 6 27.60 -5.54 2.05
CA SER A 6 28.58 -5.58 3.15
C SER A 6 28.71 -4.27 3.93
N ARG A 7 28.15 -3.15 3.42
CA ARG A 7 27.99 -1.86 4.16
C ARG A 7 26.63 -1.81 4.85
N ASN A 8 26.28 -2.88 5.56
CA ASN A 8 24.98 -3.09 6.18
C ASN A 8 24.84 -2.33 7.52
N SER A 9 25.10 -1.03 7.53
CA SER A 9 24.64 -0.19 8.63
C SER A 9 23.20 0.20 8.34
N THR A 10 22.26 -0.65 8.79
CA THR A 10 20.83 -0.31 8.87
C THR A 10 20.69 1.08 9.47
N ALA A 11 19.84 1.93 8.88
CA ALA A 11 19.55 3.25 9.44
C ALA A 11 19.24 3.13 10.94
N PRO A 12 19.78 3.98 11.83
CA PRO A 12 19.45 3.89 13.25
C PRO A 12 17.94 4.15 13.47
N PRO A 13 17.31 3.52 14.47
CA PRO A 13 15.91 3.72 14.78
C PRO A 13 15.63 5.18 15.14
N SER A 14 14.50 5.72 14.65
CA SER A 14 14.00 7.03 15.09
C SER A 14 13.60 6.98 16.57
N LYS A 15 13.72 8.12 17.25
CA LYS A 15 13.37 8.21 18.67
C LYS A 15 11.90 7.86 18.90
N GLY A 16 11.63 7.05 19.92
CA GLY A 16 10.28 6.75 20.39
C GLY A 16 9.54 5.66 19.63
N ILE A 17 10.14 5.02 18.61
CA ILE A 17 9.52 3.89 17.92
C ILE A 17 9.12 2.78 18.92
N PRO A 18 8.00 2.08 18.69
CA PRO A 18 7.62 0.95 19.52
C PRO A 18 8.60 -0.20 19.32
N LEU A 19 8.89 -0.90 20.42
CA LEU A 19 9.74 -2.09 20.45
C LEU A 19 11.08 -1.92 19.70
N PRO A 20 11.89 -0.92 20.07
CA PRO A 20 13.16 -0.60 19.39
C PRO A 20 14.15 -1.77 19.36
N GLU A 21 14.04 -2.71 20.31
CA GLU A 21 14.84 -3.93 20.37
C GLU A 21 14.66 -4.85 19.15
N TYR A 22 13.49 -4.82 18.50
CA TYR A 22 13.25 -5.63 17.30
C TYR A 22 13.63 -4.91 16.01
N TYR A 23 13.91 -3.60 16.05
CA TYR A 23 14.21 -2.80 14.88
C TYR A 23 15.31 -3.40 13.98
N PRO A 24 16.47 -3.87 14.51
CA PRO A 24 17.53 -4.45 13.66
C PRO A 24 17.07 -5.69 12.89
N TYR A 25 16.17 -6.49 13.47
CA TYR A 25 15.66 -7.70 12.84
C TYR A 25 14.62 -7.40 11.77
N VAL A 26 13.71 -6.48 12.05
CA VAL A 26 12.65 -6.08 11.10
C VAL A 26 13.23 -5.30 9.93
N MET A 27 14.30 -4.54 10.15
CA MET A 27 15.01 -3.78 9.11
C MET A 27 16.10 -4.58 8.39
N ASP A 28 16.35 -5.84 8.77
CA ASP A 28 17.19 -6.74 7.95
C ASP A 28 16.45 -7.06 6.64
N TYR A 29 17.13 -6.96 5.50
CA TYR A 29 16.55 -7.22 4.17
C TYR A 29 15.91 -8.61 4.03
N ARG A 30 16.37 -9.59 4.81
CA ARG A 30 15.83 -10.95 4.82
C ARG A 30 14.41 -10.96 5.36
N PHE A 31 14.10 -10.13 6.36
CA PHE A 31 12.78 -10.10 6.98
C PHE A 31 11.64 -9.80 6.00
N PRO A 32 11.61 -8.65 5.29
CA PRO A 32 10.54 -8.36 4.33
C PRO A 32 10.51 -9.34 3.15
N LEU A 33 11.67 -9.82 2.69
CA LEU A 33 11.74 -10.81 1.60
C LEU A 33 11.16 -12.16 2.02
N THR A 34 11.48 -12.64 3.21
CA THR A 34 10.94 -13.88 3.77
C THR A 34 9.43 -13.77 3.97
N ILE A 35 8.95 -12.70 4.61
CA ILE A 35 7.51 -12.53 4.83
C ILE A 35 6.75 -12.35 3.51
N ALA A 36 7.27 -11.57 2.55
CA ALA A 36 6.65 -11.43 1.23
C ALA A 36 6.60 -12.77 0.47
N SER A 37 7.67 -13.57 0.54
CA SER A 37 7.73 -14.89 -0.11
C SER A 37 6.73 -15.86 0.53
N LEU A 38 6.69 -15.94 1.86
CA LEU A 38 5.72 -16.74 2.60
C LEU A 38 4.28 -16.32 2.28
N TYR A 39 4.03 -15.02 2.17
CA TYR A 39 2.75 -14.47 1.76
C TYR A 39 2.36 -14.92 0.34
N ILE A 40 3.24 -14.78 -0.65
CA ILE A 40 2.99 -15.20 -2.04
C ILE A 40 2.73 -16.70 -2.11
N ILE A 41 3.54 -17.52 -1.44
CA ILE A 41 3.38 -18.98 -1.37
C ILE A 41 2.02 -19.32 -0.75
N SER A 42 1.68 -18.71 0.39
CA SER A 42 0.40 -18.93 1.07
C SER A 42 -0.78 -18.59 0.17
N VAL A 43 -0.74 -17.44 -0.50
CA VAL A 43 -1.80 -17.08 -1.46
C VAL A 43 -1.87 -18.08 -2.61
N SER A 44 -0.73 -18.57 -3.10
CA SER A 44 -0.69 -19.53 -4.21
C SER A 44 -1.26 -20.90 -3.81
N LEU A 45 -1.03 -21.34 -2.56
CA LEU A 45 -1.54 -22.60 -2.02
C LEU A 45 -3.04 -22.53 -1.67
N PHE A 46 -3.46 -21.45 -1.02
CA PHE A 46 -4.82 -21.32 -0.49
C PHE A 46 -5.80 -20.62 -1.44
N ASN A 47 -5.34 -19.99 -2.53
CA ASN A 47 -6.26 -19.41 -3.49
C ASN A 47 -7.12 -20.49 -4.14
N PRO A 48 -8.46 -20.39 -4.08
CA PRO A 48 -9.32 -21.34 -4.76
C PRO A 48 -9.06 -21.30 -6.27
N LYS A 49 -9.00 -22.48 -6.92
CA LYS A 49 -8.82 -22.64 -8.38
C LYS A 49 -9.97 -22.09 -9.24
N SER A 50 -10.97 -21.48 -8.60
CA SER A 50 -12.17 -20.93 -9.22
C SER A 50 -11.87 -19.66 -10.02
N ASN A 51 -12.58 -19.51 -11.16
CA ASN A 51 -12.72 -18.26 -11.93
C ASN A 51 -13.54 -17.20 -11.18
N ALA A 52 -13.25 -16.98 -9.89
CA ALA A 52 -13.98 -16.07 -9.03
C ALA A 52 -13.77 -14.62 -9.50
N VAL A 53 -14.64 -14.18 -10.40
CA VAL A 53 -14.68 -12.80 -10.86
C VAL A 53 -15.26 -11.92 -9.75
N SER A 54 -14.89 -10.63 -9.72
CA SER A 54 -15.41 -9.69 -8.71
C SER A 54 -16.94 -9.74 -8.66
N ARG A 55 -17.58 -9.46 -7.52
CA ARG A 55 -19.05 -9.48 -7.40
C ARG A 55 -19.76 -8.70 -8.52
N ILE A 56 -19.16 -7.59 -8.95
CA ILE A 56 -19.66 -6.76 -10.05
C ILE A 56 -19.61 -7.53 -11.36
N VAL A 57 -18.46 -8.14 -11.68
CA VAL A 57 -18.30 -8.91 -12.92
C VAL A 57 -19.09 -10.23 -12.89
N ALA A 58 -19.20 -10.88 -11.73
CA ALA A 58 -20.04 -12.06 -11.55
C ALA A 58 -21.52 -11.72 -11.80
N LYS A 59 -21.99 -10.58 -11.28
CA LYS A 59 -23.34 -10.06 -11.55
C LYS A 59 -23.53 -9.70 -13.04
N GLN A 60 -22.53 -9.05 -13.68
CA GLN A 60 -22.56 -8.76 -15.12
C GLN A 60 -22.56 -10.02 -15.99
N LYS A 61 -21.89 -11.09 -15.56
CA LYS A 61 -21.84 -12.39 -16.26
C LYS A 61 -23.01 -13.32 -15.89
N GLY A 62 -23.97 -12.88 -15.07
CA GLY A 62 -25.11 -13.71 -14.63
C GLY A 62 -24.72 -14.91 -13.76
N LEU A 63 -23.52 -14.91 -13.15
CA LEU A 63 -23.06 -16.00 -12.30
C LEU A 63 -23.76 -15.95 -10.93
N LYS A 64 -24.28 -17.10 -10.46
CA LYS A 64 -24.84 -17.22 -9.11
C LYS A 64 -23.73 -17.05 -8.07
N ILE A 65 -23.80 -15.97 -7.30
CA ILE A 65 -22.87 -15.70 -6.21
C ILE A 65 -23.38 -16.44 -4.96
N LYS A 66 -22.63 -17.44 -4.47
CA LYS A 66 -22.87 -18.00 -3.14
C LYS A 66 -22.61 -16.92 -2.09
N ASN A 67 -23.66 -16.41 -1.46
CA ASN A 67 -23.54 -15.55 -0.29
C ASN A 67 -23.30 -16.43 0.94
N ILE A 68 -22.03 -16.66 1.27
CA ILE A 68 -21.65 -17.24 2.55
C ILE A 68 -21.94 -16.19 3.62
N LYS A 69 -22.97 -16.43 4.45
CA LYS A 69 -23.22 -15.61 5.63
C LYS A 69 -22.04 -15.78 6.58
N SER A 70 -21.38 -14.67 6.93
CA SER A 70 -20.30 -14.68 7.92
C SER A 70 -20.90 -14.78 9.31
N SER A 71 -20.22 -15.47 10.24
CA SER A 71 -20.64 -15.49 11.64
C SER A 71 -20.62 -14.07 12.23
N PRO A 72 -21.41 -13.79 13.29
CA PRO A 72 -21.37 -12.50 13.98
C PRO A 72 -19.95 -12.16 14.46
N PHE A 73 -19.24 -13.15 15.01
CA PHE A 73 -17.84 -13.01 15.43
C PHE A 73 -16.92 -12.59 14.28
N MET A 74 -16.99 -13.28 13.13
CA MET A 74 -16.16 -12.94 11.97
C MET A 74 -16.48 -11.53 11.45
N THR A 75 -17.75 -11.14 11.48
CA THR A 75 -18.18 -9.80 11.05
C THR A 75 -17.63 -8.72 11.99
N ALA A 76 -17.70 -8.95 13.30
CA ALA A 76 -17.13 -8.06 14.31
C ALA A 76 -15.60 -7.94 14.17
N PHE A 77 -14.91 -9.06 13.95
CA PHE A 77 -13.47 -9.08 13.70
C PHE A 77 -13.09 -8.25 12.46
N ILE A 78 -13.77 -8.48 11.33
CA ILE A 78 -13.51 -7.71 10.09
C ILE A 78 -13.81 -6.23 10.32
N PHE A 79 -14.89 -5.88 11.02
CA PHE A 79 -15.23 -4.50 11.32
C PHE A 79 -14.12 -3.82 12.16
N LEU A 80 -13.71 -4.43 13.27
CA LEU A 80 -12.66 -3.89 14.13
C LEU A 80 -11.32 -3.77 13.42
N HIS A 81 -10.98 -4.76 12.58
CA HIS A 81 -9.78 -4.72 11.75
C HIS A 81 -9.78 -3.52 10.78
N ASN A 82 -10.86 -3.34 10.02
CA ASN A 82 -10.98 -2.20 9.10
C ASN A 82 -11.04 -0.86 9.86
N LEU A 83 -11.71 -0.81 11.01
CA LEU A 83 -11.78 0.40 11.84
C LEU A 83 -10.40 0.77 12.40
N ALA A 84 -9.64 -0.20 12.90
CA ALA A 84 -8.29 0.02 13.40
C ALA A 84 -7.36 0.54 12.31
N LEU A 85 -7.38 -0.06 11.11
CA LEU A 85 -6.60 0.41 9.96
C LEU A 85 -7.04 1.78 9.46
N CYS A 86 -8.34 2.08 9.51
CA CYS A 86 -8.87 3.41 9.22
C CYS A 86 -8.31 4.47 10.18
N VAL A 87 -8.44 4.25 11.49
CA VAL A 87 -7.95 5.17 12.53
C VAL A 87 -6.43 5.34 12.43
N PHE A 88 -5.68 4.24 12.28
CA PHE A 88 -4.24 4.29 12.08
C PHE A 88 -3.85 5.12 10.85
N SER A 89 -4.55 4.93 9.73
CA SER A 89 -4.29 5.66 8.50
C SER A 89 -4.60 7.15 8.64
N ILE A 90 -5.68 7.52 9.34
CA ILE A 90 -6.05 8.92 9.60
C ILE A 90 -4.98 9.59 10.45
N ILE A 91 -4.57 8.94 11.54
CA ILE A 91 -3.54 9.47 12.44
C ILE A 91 -2.23 9.65 11.67
N THR A 92 -1.82 8.66 10.87
CA THR A 92 -0.60 8.73 10.07
C THR A 92 -0.69 9.88 9.05
N PHE A 93 -1.81 10.02 8.36
CA PHE A 93 -2.02 11.07 7.36
C PHE A 93 -1.96 12.47 7.98
N ILE A 94 -2.65 12.69 9.10
CA ILE A 94 -2.66 13.99 9.79
C ILE A 94 -1.25 14.34 10.26
N ASN A 95 -0.57 13.43 10.95
CA ASN A 95 0.76 13.72 11.49
C ASN A 95 1.79 13.97 10.38
N MET A 96 1.78 13.14 9.33
CA MET A 96 2.72 13.29 8.21
C MET A 96 2.39 14.48 7.33
N GLY A 97 1.11 14.75 7.07
CA GLY A 97 0.66 15.93 6.32
C GLY A 97 1.00 17.23 7.05
N SER A 98 0.74 17.30 8.35
CA SER A 98 1.11 18.44 9.19
C SER A 98 2.63 18.62 9.26
N ALA A 99 3.39 17.54 9.46
CA ALA A 99 4.86 17.61 9.48
C ALA A 99 5.43 18.10 8.15
N PHE A 100 4.91 17.58 7.03
CA PHE A 100 5.32 18.00 5.69
C PHE A 100 5.02 19.49 5.46
N PHE A 101 3.82 19.95 5.83
CA PHE A 101 3.42 21.35 5.68
C PHE A 101 4.26 22.28 6.58
N MET A 102 4.46 21.92 7.86
CA MET A 102 5.27 22.71 8.79
C MET A 102 6.72 22.80 8.34
N ASN A 103 7.29 21.70 7.86
CA ASN A 103 8.64 21.69 7.32
C ASN A 103 8.74 22.62 6.09
N PHE A 104 7.72 22.62 5.23
CA PHE A 104 7.69 23.45 4.02
C PHE A 104 7.64 24.93 4.38
N VAL A 105 6.78 25.30 5.33
CA VAL A 105 6.67 26.68 5.83
C VAL A 105 7.98 27.15 6.46
N LYS A 106 8.63 26.29 7.26
CA LYS A 106 9.82 26.66 8.04
C LYS A 106 11.11 26.69 7.21
N HIS A 107 11.30 25.71 6.32
CA HIS A 107 12.57 25.49 5.63
C HIS A 107 12.48 25.78 4.13
N ARG A 108 11.28 26.05 3.60
CA ARG A 108 11.00 26.23 2.16
C ARG A 108 11.38 25.01 1.30
N ASP A 109 11.64 23.87 1.93
CA ASP A 109 11.94 22.60 1.30
C ASP A 109 11.51 21.43 2.20
N SER A 110 10.40 20.79 1.84
CA SER A 110 10.00 19.47 2.35
C SER A 110 10.17 18.37 1.33
N PHE A 111 10.43 18.75 0.08
CA PHE A 111 10.45 17.82 -1.03
C PHE A 111 11.75 17.02 -0.95
N THR A 112 12.89 17.70 -0.96
CA THR A 112 14.20 17.02 -0.94
C THR A 112 14.64 16.63 0.47
N ASP A 113 14.00 17.21 1.50
CA ASP A 113 14.41 17.14 2.90
C ASP A 113 15.88 17.54 3.09
N ALA A 114 16.34 18.55 2.33
CA ALA A 114 17.75 18.91 2.28
C ALA A 114 18.23 19.54 3.59
N VAL A 115 17.37 20.27 4.30
CA VAL A 115 17.74 21.01 5.50
C VAL A 115 17.82 20.06 6.70
N ASN A 116 19.03 19.54 6.97
CA ASN A 116 19.34 18.66 8.11
C ASN A 116 18.46 17.41 8.24
N SER A 117 17.86 16.95 7.14
CA SER A 117 16.88 15.85 7.14
C SER A 117 15.78 16.08 8.20
N SER A 118 15.30 17.32 8.29
CA SER A 118 14.37 17.78 9.32
C SER A 118 13.05 17.00 9.28
N LEU A 119 12.53 16.67 8.08
CA LEU A 119 11.33 15.87 7.95
C LEU A 119 11.57 14.44 8.44
N TRP A 120 12.69 13.83 8.03
CA TRP A 120 13.12 12.51 8.51
C TRP A 120 13.22 12.44 10.03
N ASN A 121 13.98 13.35 10.61
CA ASN A 121 14.34 13.31 12.03
C ASN A 121 13.15 13.61 12.94
N ASN A 122 12.23 14.47 12.51
CA ASN A 122 11.11 14.91 13.35
C ASN A 122 9.84 14.07 13.17
N SER A 123 9.62 13.44 12.00
CA SER A 123 8.33 12.78 11.74
C SER A 123 8.43 11.57 10.80
N LEU A 124 9.04 11.72 9.63
CA LEU A 124 9.02 10.69 8.59
C LEU A 124 9.71 9.40 9.02
N GLY A 125 10.80 9.46 9.79
CA GLY A 125 11.46 8.25 10.30
C GLY A 125 10.57 7.44 11.26
N TYR A 126 9.85 8.13 12.16
CA TYR A 126 8.94 7.47 13.11
C TYR A 126 7.67 6.96 12.43
N TRP A 127 6.92 7.83 11.76
CA TRP A 127 5.66 7.47 11.11
C TRP A 127 5.87 6.56 9.90
N GLY A 128 6.97 6.75 9.15
CA GLY A 128 7.37 5.85 8.08
C GLY A 128 7.69 4.45 8.59
N TYR A 129 8.31 4.31 9.77
CA TYR A 129 8.54 3.00 10.38
C TYR A 129 7.23 2.34 10.82
N LEU A 130 6.33 3.07 11.49
CA LEU A 130 5.01 2.52 11.83
C LEU A 130 4.19 2.11 10.60
N PHE A 131 4.24 2.93 9.56
CA PHE A 131 3.58 2.65 8.29
C PHE A 131 4.21 1.47 7.55
N TYR A 132 5.52 1.28 7.67
CA TYR A 132 6.21 0.07 7.21
C TYR A 132 5.70 -1.17 7.96
N LEU A 133 5.61 -1.13 9.29
CA LEU A 133 5.04 -2.22 10.09
C LEU A 133 3.61 -2.54 9.67
N SER A 134 2.81 -1.53 9.34
CA SER A 134 1.41 -1.73 8.91
C SER A 134 1.31 -2.57 7.63
N LYS A 135 2.31 -2.53 6.73
CA LYS A 135 2.27 -3.34 5.49
C LYS A 135 2.24 -4.85 5.79
N PHE A 136 2.90 -5.29 6.85
CA PHE A 136 2.84 -6.69 7.30
C PHE A 136 1.49 -7.04 7.92
N TYR A 137 0.93 -6.13 8.72
CA TYR A 137 -0.39 -6.31 9.33
C TYR A 137 -1.50 -6.36 8.26
N GLU A 138 -1.40 -5.55 7.21
CA GLU A 138 -2.36 -5.49 6.09
C GLU A 138 -2.47 -6.80 5.30
N VAL A 139 -1.53 -7.75 5.47
CA VAL A 139 -1.67 -9.12 4.94
C VAL A 139 -2.94 -9.82 5.46
N ILE A 140 -3.44 -9.42 6.64
CA ILE A 140 -4.70 -9.91 7.20
C ILE A 140 -5.89 -9.65 6.26
N ASP A 141 -5.87 -8.59 5.43
CA ASP A 141 -6.90 -8.37 4.40
C ASP A 141 -7.01 -9.57 3.45
N THR A 142 -5.86 -10.10 3.04
CA THR A 142 -5.80 -11.27 2.16
C THR A 142 -6.26 -12.53 2.89
N VAL A 143 -5.88 -12.69 4.16
CA VAL A 143 -6.34 -13.81 5.00
C VAL A 143 -7.87 -13.78 5.13
N ILE A 144 -8.47 -12.62 5.38
CA ILE A 144 -9.93 -12.45 5.43
C ILE A 144 -10.58 -12.82 4.10
N ILE A 145 -10.01 -12.43 2.96
CA ILE A 145 -10.50 -12.79 1.62
C ILE A 145 -10.53 -14.33 1.46
N LEU A 146 -9.42 -14.99 1.80
CA LEU A 146 -9.27 -16.44 1.68
C LEU A 146 -10.20 -17.21 2.64
N LEU A 147 -10.31 -16.77 3.90
CA LEU A 147 -11.23 -17.34 4.89
C LEU A 147 -12.70 -17.21 4.48
N LYS A 148 -13.04 -16.16 3.72
CA LYS A 148 -14.39 -16.01 3.11
C LYS A 148 -14.58 -16.86 1.86
N GLY A 149 -13.64 -17.76 1.54
CA GLY A 149 -13.66 -18.62 0.37
C GLY A 149 -13.53 -17.85 -0.95
N ARG A 150 -12.97 -16.64 -0.92
CA ARG A 150 -12.79 -15.80 -2.10
C ARG A 150 -11.35 -15.86 -2.59
N ARG A 151 -11.17 -15.68 -3.89
CA ARG A 151 -9.85 -15.59 -4.50
C ARG A 151 -9.25 -14.21 -4.25
N SER A 152 -8.03 -14.17 -3.72
CA SER A 152 -7.19 -12.98 -3.71
C SER A 152 -6.70 -12.70 -5.13
N SER A 153 -6.89 -11.48 -5.60
CA SER A 153 -6.50 -11.09 -6.96
C SER A 153 -4.98 -10.96 -7.07
N PHE A 154 -4.45 -11.11 -8.29
CA PHE A 154 -3.03 -10.83 -8.53
C PHE A 154 -2.65 -9.40 -8.13
N LEU A 155 -3.55 -8.43 -8.36
CA LEU A 155 -3.37 -7.05 -7.91
C LEU A 155 -3.16 -6.96 -6.39
N GLN A 156 -3.99 -7.65 -5.59
CA GLN A 156 -3.87 -7.67 -4.14
C GLN A 156 -2.50 -8.24 -3.71
N THR A 157 -2.13 -9.39 -4.28
CA THR A 157 -0.87 -10.07 -3.96
C THR A 157 0.36 -9.27 -4.36
N TYR A 158 0.36 -8.72 -5.57
CA TYR A 158 1.43 -7.87 -6.08
C TYR A 158 1.58 -6.61 -5.20
N HIS A 159 0.46 -5.98 -4.84
CA HIS A 159 0.46 -4.78 -4.01
C HIS A 159 1.04 -5.03 -2.61
N HIS A 160 0.52 -5.99 -1.84
CA HIS A 160 1.04 -6.20 -0.47
C HIS A 160 2.49 -6.70 -0.45
N ALA A 161 2.85 -7.62 -1.35
CA ALA A 161 4.22 -8.12 -1.43
C ALA A 161 5.21 -7.00 -1.80
N GLY A 162 4.89 -6.24 -2.85
CA GLY A 162 5.72 -5.11 -3.29
C GLY A 162 5.76 -3.98 -2.27
N ALA A 163 4.65 -3.67 -1.59
CA ALA A 163 4.62 -2.65 -0.55
C ALA A 163 5.57 -2.96 0.62
N MET A 164 5.65 -4.22 1.07
CA MET A 164 6.61 -4.62 2.13
C MET A 164 8.06 -4.38 1.70
N ILE A 165 8.43 -4.79 0.49
CA ILE A 165 9.81 -4.69 -0.02
C ILE A 165 10.19 -3.22 -0.31
N THR A 166 9.30 -2.48 -0.96
CA THR A 166 9.57 -1.08 -1.32
C THR A 166 9.56 -0.15 -0.12
N MET A 167 8.71 -0.37 0.87
CA MET A 167 8.76 0.37 2.14
C MET A 167 10.04 0.09 2.90
N TRP A 168 10.46 -1.19 3.01
CA TRP A 168 11.74 -1.52 3.63
C TRP A 168 12.90 -0.80 2.94
N SER A 169 12.96 -0.85 1.62
CA SER A 169 14.02 -0.20 0.84
C SER A 169 14.06 1.31 1.08
N GLY A 170 12.90 1.99 1.02
CA GLY A 170 12.83 3.42 1.29
C GLY A 170 13.23 3.80 2.72
N MET A 171 12.82 2.99 3.70
CA MET A 171 13.13 3.23 5.11
C MET A 171 14.60 2.95 5.44
N ASN A 172 15.14 1.84 4.95
CA ASN A 172 16.51 1.41 5.23
C ASN A 172 17.54 2.36 4.62
N PHE A 173 17.29 2.80 3.38
CA PHE A 173 18.20 3.70 2.66
C PHE A 173 17.87 5.18 2.84
N LYS A 174 16.95 5.51 3.76
CA LYS A 174 16.49 6.88 4.05
C LYS A 174 16.15 7.69 2.80
N ALA A 175 15.47 7.07 1.84
CA ALA A 175 15.16 7.70 0.57
C ALA A 175 14.04 8.75 0.76
N PRO A 176 14.30 10.05 0.50
CA PRO A 176 13.28 11.10 0.64
C PRO A 176 11.92 10.79 -0.01
N PRO A 177 11.80 10.27 -1.25
CA PRO A 177 10.49 10.09 -1.90
C PRO A 177 9.54 9.13 -1.15
N ILE A 178 10.00 8.39 -0.12
CA ILE A 178 9.15 7.53 0.69
C ILE A 178 8.02 8.28 1.39
N TRP A 179 8.16 9.59 1.66
CA TRP A 179 7.09 10.40 2.24
C TRP A 179 5.84 10.43 1.34
N ILE A 180 6.01 10.40 0.00
CA ILE A 180 4.90 10.40 -0.97
C ILE A 180 4.05 9.15 -0.74
N PHE A 181 4.71 8.00 -0.56
CA PHE A 181 4.04 6.75 -0.25
C PHE A 181 3.28 6.89 1.07
N VAL A 182 3.94 7.33 2.15
CA VAL A 182 3.31 7.43 3.47
C VAL A 182 2.11 8.39 3.46
N VAL A 183 2.24 9.60 2.92
CA VAL A 183 1.18 10.63 2.96
C VAL A 183 0.01 10.24 2.04
N PHE A 184 0.26 9.96 0.76
CA PHE A 184 -0.86 9.73 -0.16
C PHE A 184 -1.55 8.39 0.14
N ASN A 185 -0.78 7.33 0.45
CA ASN A 185 -1.38 6.05 0.76
C ASN A 185 -2.16 6.08 2.07
N SER A 186 -1.67 6.74 3.13
CA SER A 186 -2.44 6.86 4.37
C SER A 186 -3.75 7.63 4.17
N PHE A 187 -3.77 8.67 3.32
CA PHE A 187 -5.04 9.32 2.94
C PHE A 187 -6.00 8.34 2.25
N ILE A 188 -5.54 7.66 1.19
CA ILE A 188 -6.39 6.73 0.44
C ILE A 188 -6.82 5.53 1.28
N HIS A 189 -5.94 4.99 2.13
CA HIS A 189 -6.25 3.90 3.04
C HIS A 189 -7.26 4.33 4.12
N SER A 190 -7.20 5.57 4.61
CA SER A 190 -8.23 6.12 5.51
C SER A 190 -9.62 6.02 4.88
N VAL A 191 -9.75 6.49 3.63
CA VAL A 191 -11.04 6.46 2.91
C VAL A 191 -11.46 5.02 2.56
N MET A 192 -10.53 4.19 2.10
CA MET A 192 -10.79 2.81 1.72
C MET A 192 -11.25 1.95 2.91
N TYR A 193 -10.54 2.03 4.05
CA TYR A 193 -10.88 1.25 5.24
C TYR A 193 -12.14 1.78 5.93
N ALA A 194 -12.40 3.09 5.91
CA ALA A 194 -13.69 3.65 6.32
C ALA A 194 -14.84 3.03 5.50
N TYR A 195 -14.69 2.97 4.17
CA TYR A 195 -15.67 2.33 3.29
C TYR A 195 -15.87 0.85 3.64
N TYR A 196 -14.79 0.09 3.83
CA TYR A 196 -14.89 -1.33 4.18
C TYR A 196 -15.51 -1.57 5.55
N ALA A 197 -15.18 -0.77 6.57
CA ALA A 197 -15.81 -0.83 7.87
C ALA A 197 -17.31 -0.57 7.77
N ALA A 198 -17.73 0.46 7.02
CA ALA A 198 -19.14 0.77 6.80
C ALA A 198 -19.89 -0.39 6.12
N THR A 199 -19.27 -1.04 5.12
CA THR A 199 -19.89 -2.19 4.43
C THR A 199 -20.06 -3.42 5.32
N CYS A 200 -19.34 -3.52 6.44
CA CYS A 200 -19.49 -4.63 7.39
C CYS A 200 -20.75 -4.50 8.24
N ILE A 201 -21.18 -3.27 8.56
CA ILE A 201 -22.39 -2.98 9.33
C ILE A 201 -23.64 -2.83 8.46
N GLY A 202 -23.55 -3.18 7.17
CA GLY A 202 -24.67 -3.14 6.22
C GLY A 202 -24.83 -1.82 5.47
N PHE A 203 -24.02 -0.80 5.78
CA PHE A 203 -24.01 0.44 5.01
C PHE A 203 -23.11 0.29 3.78
N SER A 204 -23.71 0.12 2.60
CA SER A 204 -22.98 0.01 1.33
C SER A 204 -23.16 1.27 0.48
N PRO A 205 -22.40 2.35 0.73
CA PRO A 205 -22.58 3.59 -0.01
C PRO A 205 -22.23 3.36 -1.49
N PRO A 206 -22.96 4.01 -2.42
CA PRO A 206 -22.54 4.07 -3.81
C PRO A 206 -21.18 4.79 -3.86
N GLY A 207 -20.28 4.34 -4.74
CA GLY A 207 -18.98 5.02 -4.92
C GLY A 207 -17.74 4.15 -4.84
N LYS A 208 -17.87 2.81 -4.89
CA LYS A 208 -16.70 1.93 -5.05
C LYS A 208 -15.82 2.30 -6.25
N GLN A 209 -16.43 2.81 -7.33
CA GLN A 209 -15.71 3.32 -8.49
C GLN A 209 -14.87 4.55 -8.13
N TYR A 210 -15.41 5.50 -7.36
CA TYR A 210 -14.65 6.68 -6.90
C TYR A 210 -13.44 6.29 -6.04
N LEU A 211 -13.55 5.27 -5.19
CA LEU A 211 -12.39 4.74 -4.45
C LEU A 211 -11.28 4.25 -5.40
N THR A 212 -11.66 3.48 -6.41
CA THR A 212 -10.72 2.96 -7.39
C THR A 212 -10.10 4.11 -8.20
N THR A 213 -10.89 5.13 -8.56
CA THR A 213 -10.41 6.32 -9.24
C THR A 213 -9.41 7.10 -8.37
N MET A 214 -9.69 7.30 -7.08
CA MET A 214 -8.77 7.97 -6.17
C MET A 214 -7.46 7.20 -5.99
N GLN A 215 -7.51 5.86 -5.93
CA GLN A 215 -6.32 5.01 -5.92
C GLN A 215 -5.48 5.18 -7.20
N ILE A 216 -6.11 5.23 -8.38
CA ILE A 216 -5.41 5.46 -9.64
C ILE A 216 -4.79 6.86 -9.67
N ILE A 217 -5.55 7.89 -9.28
CA ILE A 217 -5.06 9.28 -9.22
C ILE A 217 -3.85 9.39 -8.29
N GLN A 218 -3.87 8.73 -7.13
CA GLN A 218 -2.69 8.66 -6.24
C GLN A 218 -1.46 8.19 -6.99
N PHE A 219 -1.56 7.12 -7.79
CA PHE A 219 -0.39 6.60 -8.50
C PHE A 219 0.02 7.49 -9.69
N LEU A 220 -0.95 8.09 -10.39
CA LEU A 220 -0.67 9.02 -11.49
C LEU A 220 -0.02 10.34 -11.03
N ILE A 221 -0.25 10.76 -9.79
CA ILE A 221 0.40 11.94 -9.20
C ILE A 221 1.69 11.53 -8.47
N GLY A 222 1.64 10.48 -7.66
CA GLY A 222 2.75 10.03 -6.82
C GLY A 222 3.93 9.46 -7.61
N THR A 223 3.67 8.72 -8.70
CA THR A 223 4.77 8.10 -9.49
C THR A 223 5.62 9.16 -10.19
N PRO A 224 5.05 10.16 -10.92
CA PRO A 224 5.87 11.24 -11.49
C PRO A 224 6.61 12.05 -10.43
N LEU A 225 6.00 12.29 -9.26
CA LEU A 225 6.69 12.96 -8.15
C LEU A 225 7.87 12.15 -7.62
N ALA A 226 7.76 10.83 -7.51
CA ALA A 226 8.88 9.97 -7.11
C ALA A 226 9.97 9.93 -8.19
N VAL A 227 9.57 9.89 -9.47
CA VAL A 227 10.47 9.90 -10.62
C VAL A 227 11.26 11.20 -10.70
N SER A 228 10.68 12.36 -10.37
CA SER A 228 11.40 13.64 -10.45
C SER A 228 12.61 13.73 -9.52
N TYR A 229 12.67 12.97 -8.41
CA TYR A 229 13.88 12.89 -7.57
C TYR A 229 15.10 12.33 -8.30
N LEU A 230 14.89 11.53 -9.36
CA LEU A 230 15.98 10.98 -10.18
C LEU A 230 16.54 12.00 -11.18
N PHE A 231 15.84 13.13 -11.39
CA PHE A 231 16.19 14.14 -12.40
C PHE A 231 16.53 15.50 -11.81
N VAL A 232 16.32 15.70 -10.52
CA VAL A 232 16.65 16.95 -9.82
C VAL A 232 17.94 16.73 -9.03
N ASP A 233 18.92 17.58 -9.29
CA ASP A 233 20.23 17.53 -8.63
C ASP A 233 20.10 17.67 -7.11
N ASP A 234 20.98 17.00 -6.37
CA ASP A 234 21.08 17.02 -4.90
C ASP A 234 19.84 16.54 -4.10
N CYS A 235 18.79 16.06 -4.77
CA CYS A 235 17.62 15.44 -4.12
C CYS A 235 17.94 14.08 -3.48
N LEU A 236 18.83 13.31 -4.10
CA LEU A 236 19.21 11.97 -3.66
C LEU A 236 20.70 11.97 -3.32
N ARG A 237 21.00 12.11 -2.04
CA ARG A 237 22.37 12.34 -1.53
C ARG A 237 23.25 11.10 -1.48
N THR A 238 22.67 9.92 -1.66
CA THR A 238 23.39 8.65 -1.55
C THR A 238 22.98 7.71 -2.66
N ASP A 239 23.93 6.93 -3.18
CA ASP A 239 23.66 5.89 -4.18
C ASP A 239 22.59 4.90 -3.70
N THR A 240 22.59 4.61 -2.40
CA THR A 240 21.57 3.77 -1.75
C THR A 240 20.16 4.35 -1.84
N ALA A 241 20.00 5.68 -1.69
CA ALA A 241 18.71 6.34 -1.87
C ALA A 241 18.27 6.34 -3.35
N VAL A 242 19.21 6.43 -4.28
CA VAL A 242 18.96 6.27 -5.72
C VAL A 242 18.46 4.86 -6.03
N TYR A 243 19.15 3.82 -5.54
CA TYR A 243 18.70 2.43 -5.69
C TYR A 243 17.32 2.20 -5.09
N ALA A 244 17.04 2.74 -3.90
CA ALA A 244 15.73 2.64 -3.27
C ALA A 244 14.62 3.28 -4.12
N THR A 245 14.93 4.41 -4.75
CA THR A 245 14.00 5.13 -5.62
C THR A 245 13.73 4.33 -6.90
N TYR A 246 14.75 3.71 -7.51
CA TYR A 246 14.54 2.81 -8.64
C TYR A 246 13.68 1.58 -8.29
N ILE A 247 13.92 0.96 -7.13
CA ILE A 247 13.09 -0.15 -6.63
C ILE A 247 11.64 0.30 -6.47
N ASN A 248 11.40 1.48 -5.90
CA ASN A 248 10.06 2.02 -5.74
C ASN A 248 9.36 2.30 -7.08
N VAL A 249 10.02 3.01 -8.00
CA VAL A 249 9.47 3.35 -9.34
C VAL A 249 9.17 2.10 -10.17
N SER A 250 10.09 1.13 -10.19
CA SER A 250 9.90 -0.15 -10.91
C SER A 250 8.73 -0.98 -10.38
N TYR A 251 8.40 -0.84 -9.09
CA TYR A 251 7.21 -1.43 -8.50
C TYR A 251 5.91 -0.68 -8.85
N LEU A 252 5.93 0.66 -8.77
CA LEU A 252 4.75 1.51 -8.95
C LEU A 252 4.19 1.49 -10.38
N LEU A 253 5.05 1.39 -11.40
CA LEU A 253 4.61 1.37 -12.80
C LEU A 253 3.69 0.17 -13.12
N PRO A 254 4.10 -1.10 -12.88
CA PRO A 254 3.20 -2.23 -13.04
C PRO A 254 1.97 -2.17 -12.12
N LEU A 255 2.13 -1.67 -10.87
CA LEU A 255 1.00 -1.51 -9.95
C LEU A 255 -0.07 -0.61 -10.54
N THR A 256 0.33 0.54 -11.10
CA THR A 256 -0.56 1.51 -11.74
C THR A 256 -1.31 0.86 -12.90
N ALA A 257 -0.60 0.12 -13.77
CA ALA A 257 -1.20 -0.61 -14.87
C ALA A 257 -2.22 -1.66 -14.39
N LEU A 258 -1.93 -2.37 -13.29
CA LEU A 258 -2.86 -3.34 -12.71
C LEU A 258 -4.14 -2.69 -12.16
N PHE A 259 -4.04 -1.51 -11.54
CA PHE A 259 -5.22 -0.75 -11.09
C PHE A 259 -6.06 -0.24 -12.25
N ILE A 260 -5.43 0.31 -13.29
CA ILE A 260 -6.12 0.75 -14.52
C ILE A 260 -6.84 -0.44 -15.17
N ASN A 261 -6.16 -1.58 -15.30
CA ASN A 261 -6.75 -2.80 -15.85
C ASN A 261 -7.92 -3.29 -15.01
N PHE A 262 -7.79 -3.30 -13.67
CA PHE A 262 -8.88 -3.63 -12.76
C PHE A 262 -10.10 -2.71 -12.94
N ALA A 263 -9.88 -1.41 -13.07
CA ALA A 263 -10.95 -0.44 -13.29
C ALA A 263 -11.63 -0.65 -14.65
N ALA A 264 -10.86 -0.87 -15.73
CA ALA A 264 -11.38 -1.17 -17.05
C ALA A 264 -12.23 -2.44 -17.06
N GLN A 265 -11.77 -3.53 -16.43
CA GLN A 265 -12.52 -4.79 -16.36
C GLN A 265 -13.78 -4.71 -15.48
N THR A 266 -13.76 -3.89 -14.43
CA THR A 266 -14.86 -3.82 -13.46
C THR A 266 -15.94 -2.81 -13.86
N TYR A 267 -15.53 -1.66 -14.43
CA TYR A 267 -16.39 -0.51 -14.71
C TYR A 267 -16.51 -0.17 -16.19
N GLY A 268 -15.59 -0.61 -17.04
CA GLY A 268 -15.50 -0.24 -18.45
C GLY A 268 -16.54 -0.84 -19.40
N GLY A 269 -17.70 -1.27 -18.89
CA GLY A 269 -18.92 -1.67 -19.63
C GLY A 269 -18.71 -2.45 -20.94
N ARG A 270 -19.04 -3.75 -20.97
CA ARG A 270 -19.20 -4.45 -22.26
C ARG A 270 -20.32 -3.78 -23.06
N ARG A 271 -19.97 -3.12 -24.18
CA ARG A 271 -20.90 -2.89 -25.30
C ARG A 271 -21.57 -4.23 -25.59
N LYS A 272 -22.88 -4.32 -25.42
CA LYS A 272 -23.66 -5.47 -25.89
C LYS A 272 -23.52 -5.51 -27.42
N ASN A 273 -22.63 -6.35 -27.95
CA ASN A 273 -22.82 -6.84 -29.30
C ASN A 273 -24.01 -7.80 -29.26
N VAL A 274 -25.21 -7.23 -29.31
CA VAL A 274 -26.41 -7.97 -29.71
C VAL A 274 -26.22 -8.24 -31.19
N LYS A 275 -25.63 -9.38 -31.53
CA LYS A 275 -25.90 -9.96 -32.84
C LYS A 275 -27.39 -10.29 -32.84
N LYS A 276 -28.19 -9.46 -33.51
CA LYS A 276 -29.51 -9.88 -33.96
C LYS A 276 -29.25 -11.05 -34.90
N VAL A 277 -29.55 -12.26 -34.43
CA VAL A 277 -29.79 -13.39 -35.33
C VAL A 277 -31.19 -13.14 -35.89
N GLN A 278 -31.24 -12.77 -37.16
CA GLN A 278 -32.42 -12.92 -38.02
C GLN A 278 -32.15 -14.11 -38.93
#